data_AF-A0A9R0JR59-F1
#
_entry.id   AF-A0A9R0JR59-F1
#
_cell.length_a   1.000
_cell.length_b   1.000
_cell.length_c   1.000
_cell.angle_alpha   90.00
_cell.angle_beta   90.00
_cell.angle_gamma   90.00
#
_symmetry.space_group_name_H-M   'P 1'
#
loop_
_entity.id
_entity.type
_entity.pdbx_description
1 polymer ?
#
loop_
_entity_poly.entity_id
_entity_poly.type
_entity_poly.pdbx_seq_one_letter_code
_entity_poly.pdbx_strand_id
1 'polypeptide(L)'
;MDFVQKICNDASYDTLCLDTLIPKASNISGNPKSATRFAIQATISEVQSVSSSFINLSEHPEEWTNEVKTLQRCGTTIASSVTHLLDAYELTTHLGGGGRAVKVSKRASMANSVNSVLNAMNTCMNHLQTSSATDSQITRVEDIMEPLAELATNAIDIIKHMPF
;
A
#
# COMPACT_ATOMS: atom_id res chain seq x y z
N MET A 1 17.06 -4.42 21.46
CA MET A 1 16.58 -4.05 20.12
C MET A 1 15.11 -3.69 20.28
N ASP A 2 14.73 -2.49 19.84
CA ASP A 2 13.34 -2.02 19.90
C ASP A 2 12.43 -2.91 19.02
N PHE A 3 11.18 -3.11 19.43
CA PHE A 3 10.26 -4.02 18.74
C PHE A 3 9.98 -3.58 17.30
N VAL A 4 9.79 -2.27 17.07
CA VAL A 4 9.56 -1.72 15.73
C VAL A 4 10.79 -1.97 14.86
N GLN A 5 11.97 -1.73 15.42
CA GLN A 5 13.22 -1.96 14.70
C GLN A 5 13.40 -3.42 14.29
N LYS A 6 13.05 -4.37 15.16
CA LYS A 6 13.09 -5.79 14.82
C LYS A 6 12.17 -6.12 13.64
N ILE A 7 10.95 -5.58 13.62
CA ILE A 7 10.00 -5.83 12.52
C ILE A 7 10.50 -5.21 11.21
N CYS A 8 11.01 -3.98 11.26
CA CYS A 8 11.44 -3.27 10.05
C CYS A 8 12.75 -3.79 9.46
N ASN A 9 13.62 -4.44 10.27
CA ASN A 9 14.82 -5.09 9.75
C ASN A 9 14.51 -6.25 8.76
N ASP A 10 13.32 -6.84 8.86
CA ASP A 10 12.85 -7.91 7.95
C ASP A 10 12.01 -7.36 6.79
N ALA A 11 11.85 -6.03 6.68
CA ALA A 11 11.07 -5.38 5.64
C ALA A 11 11.95 -4.97 4.45
N SER A 12 11.39 -5.00 3.23
CA SER A 12 12.13 -4.67 2.01
C SER A 12 12.63 -3.22 1.98
N TYR A 13 11.85 -2.27 2.52
CA TYR A 13 12.20 -0.85 2.64
C TYR A 13 12.31 -0.48 4.12
N ASP A 14 13.40 -0.91 4.75
CA ASP A 14 13.63 -0.81 6.20
C ASP A 14 13.48 0.62 6.75
N THR A 15 14.05 1.60 6.06
CA THR A 15 14.07 3.02 6.46
C THR A 15 12.66 3.59 6.43
N LEU A 16 11.92 3.35 5.33
CA LEU A 16 10.52 3.76 5.22
C LEU A 16 9.63 3.06 6.27
N CYS A 17 9.91 1.78 6.56
CA CYS A 17 9.18 1.05 7.60
C CYS A 17 9.39 1.72 8.98
N LEU A 18 10.64 2.08 9.30
CA LEU A 18 10.97 2.76 10.55
C LEU A 18 10.29 4.13 10.62
N ASP A 19 10.38 4.94 9.58
CA ASP A 19 9.75 6.27 9.52
C ASP A 19 8.23 6.18 9.67
N THR A 20 7.63 5.11 9.16
CA THR A 20 6.19 4.85 9.27
C THR A 20 5.78 4.43 10.70
N LEU A 21 6.56 3.54 11.33
CA LEU A 21 6.14 2.87 12.57
C LEU A 21 6.70 3.49 13.85
N ILE A 22 7.88 4.12 13.83
CA ILE A 22 8.48 4.78 15.00
C ILE A 22 7.53 5.82 15.61
N PRO A 23 6.87 6.71 14.82
CA PRO A 23 5.92 7.67 15.37
C PRO A 23 4.71 7.02 16.07
N LYS A 24 4.47 5.73 15.85
CA LYS A 24 3.40 4.93 16.44
C LYS A 24 3.90 3.92 17.46
N ALA A 25 5.19 3.90 17.80
CA ALA A 25 5.81 2.87 18.64
C ALA A 25 5.12 2.69 20.00
N SER A 26 4.69 3.78 20.63
CA SER A 26 3.93 3.74 21.90
C SER A 26 2.58 3.01 21.77
N ASN A 27 1.88 3.18 20.65
CA ASN A 27 0.61 2.51 20.36
C ASN A 27 0.82 1.06 19.88
N ILE A 28 1.95 0.78 19.25
CA ILE A 28 2.35 -0.57 18.87
C ILE A 28 2.62 -1.38 20.13
N SER A 29 3.36 -0.81 21.10
CA SER A 29 3.61 -1.41 22.43
C SER A 29 4.05 -2.89 22.36
N GLY A 30 4.91 -3.23 21.41
CA GLY A 30 5.39 -4.61 21.25
C GLY A 30 4.38 -5.59 20.62
N ASN A 31 3.24 -5.10 20.11
CA ASN A 31 2.17 -5.93 19.55
C ASN A 31 2.28 -6.02 18.03
N PRO A 32 2.52 -7.22 17.47
CA PRO A 32 2.63 -7.40 16.02
C PRO A 32 1.36 -7.07 15.25
N LYS A 33 0.18 -7.31 15.83
CA LYS A 33 -1.09 -6.96 15.18
C LYS A 33 -1.24 -5.45 15.08
N SER A 34 -0.82 -4.72 16.10
CA SER A 34 -0.81 -3.26 16.09
C SER A 34 0.17 -2.73 15.04
N ALA A 35 1.37 -3.29 14.93
CA ALA A 35 2.34 -2.91 13.89
C ALA A 35 1.78 -3.14 12.48
N THR A 36 1.22 -4.33 12.22
CA THR A 36 0.53 -4.65 10.96
C THR A 36 -0.59 -3.66 10.65
N ARG A 37 -1.40 -3.32 11.66
CA ARG A 37 -2.52 -2.39 11.53
C ARG A 37 -2.04 -0.99 11.12
N PHE A 38 -0.99 -0.48 11.75
CA PHE A 38 -0.41 0.83 11.39
C PHE A 38 0.23 0.83 10.00
N ALA A 39 0.88 -0.27 9.60
CA ALA A 39 1.41 -0.40 8.25
C ALA A 39 0.29 -0.35 7.19
N ILE A 40 -0.81 -1.10 7.40
CA ILE A 40 -1.97 -1.07 6.50
C ILE A 40 -2.61 0.33 6.47
N GLN A 41 -2.69 1.02 7.62
CA GLN A 41 -3.21 2.40 7.66
C GLN A 41 -2.35 3.37 6.86
N ALA A 42 -1.03 3.27 6.95
CA ALA A 42 -0.13 4.08 6.14
C ALA A 42 -0.35 3.83 4.64
N THR A 43 -0.50 2.56 4.23
CA THR A 43 -0.87 2.22 2.85
C THR A 43 -2.22 2.82 2.44
N ILE A 44 -3.25 2.77 3.29
CA ILE A 44 -4.56 3.39 2.99
C ILE A 44 -4.43 4.90 2.77
N SER A 45 -3.70 5.59 3.65
CA SER A 45 -3.46 7.03 3.52
C SER A 45 -2.73 7.36 2.22
N GLU A 46 -1.74 6.56 1.84
CA GLU A 46 -1.00 6.79 0.60
C GLU A 46 -1.83 6.47 -0.66
N VAL A 47 -2.71 5.45 -0.61
CA VAL A 47 -3.69 5.21 -1.69
C VAL A 47 -4.54 6.45 -1.95
N GLN A 48 -4.98 7.14 -0.90
CA GLN A 48 -5.75 8.37 -1.01
C GLN A 48 -4.92 9.50 -1.62
N SER A 49 -3.68 9.68 -1.14
CA SER A 49 -2.72 10.66 -1.66
C SER A 49 -2.45 10.49 -3.16
N VAL A 50 -2.12 9.26 -3.59
CA VAL A 50 -1.85 8.93 -4.99
C VAL A 50 -3.09 9.10 -5.85
N SER A 51 -4.25 8.64 -5.38
CA SER A 51 -5.52 8.82 -6.11
C SER A 51 -5.82 10.30 -6.36
N SER A 52 -5.70 11.13 -5.32
CA SER A 52 -5.88 12.58 -5.44
C SER A 52 -4.86 13.22 -6.38
N SER A 53 -3.61 12.76 -6.34
CA SER A 53 -2.56 13.24 -7.26
C SER A 53 -2.90 12.95 -8.72
N PHE A 54 -3.41 11.76 -9.03
CA PHE A 54 -3.83 11.42 -10.39
C PHE A 54 -5.07 12.16 -10.87
N ILE A 55 -6.04 12.39 -9.98
CA ILE A 55 -7.19 13.24 -10.29
C ILE A 55 -6.70 14.66 -10.60
N ASN A 56 -5.82 15.23 -9.77
CA ASN A 56 -5.24 16.55 -9.98
C ASN A 56 -4.45 16.64 -11.30
N LEU A 57 -3.60 15.66 -11.61
CA LEU A 57 -2.90 15.61 -12.91
C LEU A 57 -3.87 15.59 -14.10
N SER A 58 -5.01 14.91 -13.96
CA SER A 58 -6.02 14.86 -15.02
C SER A 58 -6.75 16.18 -15.24
N GLU A 59 -6.70 17.10 -14.27
CA GLU A 59 -7.28 18.45 -14.35
C GLU A 59 -6.38 19.46 -15.08
N HIS A 60 -5.15 19.06 -15.47
CA HIS A 60 -4.17 19.87 -16.19
C HIS A 60 -3.99 19.36 -17.63
N PRO A 61 -5.00 19.56 -18.52
CA PRO A 61 -5.01 18.99 -19.87
C PRO A 61 -3.90 19.50 -20.78
N GLU A 62 -3.31 20.67 -20.50
CA GLU A 62 -2.14 21.21 -21.17
C GLU A 62 -0.89 20.32 -21.02
N GLU A 63 -0.81 19.53 -19.96
CA GLU A 63 0.27 18.57 -19.71
C GLU A 63 -0.12 17.13 -20.06
N TRP A 64 -1.42 16.81 -20.14
CA TRP A 64 -1.94 15.43 -20.20
C TRP A 64 -3.07 15.23 -21.22
N THR A 65 -3.03 15.91 -22.36
CA THR A 65 -4.15 16.03 -23.31
C THR A 65 -4.78 14.68 -23.72
N ASN A 66 -3.98 13.66 -24.05
CA ASN A 66 -4.49 12.37 -24.51
C ASN A 66 -4.71 11.37 -23.36
N GLU A 67 -4.09 11.63 -22.22
CA GLU A 67 -3.95 10.72 -21.08
C GLU A 67 -4.92 11.04 -19.93
N VAL A 68 -5.67 12.15 -19.99
CA VAL A 68 -6.63 12.56 -18.94
C VAL A 68 -7.50 11.38 -18.48
N LYS A 69 -8.09 10.64 -19.43
CA LYS A 69 -8.96 9.49 -19.11
C LYS A 69 -8.18 8.34 -18.46
N THR A 70 -6.93 8.13 -18.86
CA THR A 70 -6.05 7.11 -18.27
C THR A 70 -5.73 7.49 -16.82
N LEU A 71 -5.39 8.75 -16.54
CA LEU A 71 -5.11 9.23 -15.18
C LEU A 71 -6.35 9.16 -14.27
N GLN A 72 -7.52 9.57 -14.75
CA GLN A 72 -8.78 9.45 -13.98
C GLN A 72 -9.09 7.98 -13.65
N ARG A 73 -8.89 7.10 -14.62
CA ARG A 73 -9.05 5.66 -14.42
C ARG A 73 -8.03 5.12 -13.43
N CYS A 74 -6.78 5.56 -13.51
CA CYS A 74 -5.73 5.18 -12.55
C CYS A 74 -6.11 5.59 -11.12
N GLY A 75 -6.49 6.84 -10.90
CA GLY A 75 -6.91 7.32 -9.58
C GLY A 75 -8.08 6.51 -9.02
N THR A 76 -9.10 6.26 -9.84
CA THR A 76 -10.25 5.43 -9.45
C THR A 76 -9.87 3.98 -9.16
N THR A 77 -8.98 3.38 -9.96
CA THR A 77 -8.53 1.98 -9.80
C THR A 77 -7.68 1.81 -8.54
N ILE A 78 -6.84 2.77 -8.22
CA ILE A 78 -6.04 2.76 -6.99
C ILE A 78 -6.95 3.00 -5.78
N ALA A 79 -7.86 3.98 -5.84
CA ALA A 79 -8.82 4.25 -4.76
C ALA A 79 -9.72 3.06 -4.43
N SER A 80 -10.11 2.26 -5.41
CA SER A 80 -10.96 1.08 -5.15
C SER A 80 -10.25 0.01 -4.32
N SER A 81 -8.90 0.01 -4.30
CA SER A 81 -8.11 -0.89 -3.45
C SER A 81 -8.26 -0.59 -1.96
N VAL A 82 -8.76 0.59 -1.57
CA VAL A 82 -9.05 0.92 -0.16
C VAL A 82 -9.98 -0.11 0.48
N THR A 83 -10.99 -0.61 -0.25
CA THR A 83 -11.93 -1.59 0.29
C THR A 83 -11.20 -2.87 0.71
N HIS A 84 -10.27 -3.38 -0.11
CA HIS A 84 -9.47 -4.55 0.25
C HIS A 84 -8.53 -4.27 1.43
N LEU A 85 -7.94 -3.08 1.50
CA LEU A 85 -7.11 -2.68 2.63
C LEU A 85 -7.91 -2.58 3.94
N LEU A 86 -9.17 -2.12 3.87
CA LEU A 86 -10.07 -2.11 5.02
C LEU A 86 -10.41 -3.53 5.47
N ASP A 87 -10.59 -4.47 4.54
CA ASP A 87 -10.77 -5.89 4.88
C ASP A 87 -9.51 -6.45 5.58
N ALA A 88 -8.31 -6.13 5.08
CA ALA A 88 -7.06 -6.53 5.71
C ALA A 88 -6.91 -5.92 7.12
N TYR A 89 -7.26 -4.65 7.25
CA TYR A 89 -7.27 -3.91 8.50
C TYR A 89 -8.23 -4.54 9.52
N GLU A 90 -9.44 -4.91 9.10
CA GLU A 90 -10.41 -5.56 9.98
C GLU A 90 -9.96 -6.97 10.36
N LEU A 91 -9.33 -7.72 9.44
CA LEU A 91 -8.76 -9.02 9.77
C LEU A 91 -7.73 -8.94 10.91
N THR A 92 -7.01 -7.82 11.08
CA THR A 92 -6.07 -7.65 12.20
C THR A 92 -6.73 -7.77 13.57
N THR A 93 -8.00 -7.36 13.72
CA THR A 93 -8.74 -7.44 14.98
C THR A 93 -9.15 -8.89 15.28
N HIS A 94 -9.48 -9.66 14.23
CA HIS A 94 -9.99 -11.03 14.33
C HIS A 94 -8.90 -12.11 14.31
N LEU A 95 -7.62 -11.76 14.35
CA LEU A 95 -6.49 -12.72 14.39
C LEU A 95 -6.39 -13.56 15.67
N GLY A 96 -7.13 -13.19 16.73
CA GLY A 96 -7.07 -13.88 18.03
C GLY A 96 -7.76 -15.25 18.08
N GLY A 97 -8.72 -15.51 17.18
CA GLY A 97 -9.55 -16.71 17.20
C GLY A 97 -9.11 -17.79 16.20
N GLY A 98 -9.34 -19.05 16.57
CA GLY A 98 -9.08 -20.24 15.74
C GLY A 98 -7.69 -20.86 15.92
N GLY A 99 -7.53 -22.08 15.41
CA GLY A 99 -6.25 -22.79 15.42
C GLY A 99 -5.21 -22.19 14.46
N ARG A 100 -3.97 -22.70 14.52
CA ARG A 100 -2.84 -22.23 13.70
C ARG A 100 -3.18 -22.12 12.20
N ALA A 101 -3.88 -23.11 11.64
CA ALA A 101 -4.28 -23.10 10.23
C ALA A 101 -5.20 -21.92 9.87
N VAL A 102 -6.13 -21.56 10.76
CA VAL A 102 -7.03 -20.41 10.57
C VAL A 102 -6.22 -19.11 10.58
N LYS A 103 -5.26 -18.98 11.49
CA LYS A 103 -4.40 -17.80 11.58
C LYS A 103 -3.53 -17.65 10.32
N VAL A 104 -2.96 -18.74 9.81
CA VAL A 104 -2.19 -18.77 8.54
C VAL A 104 -3.06 -18.30 7.37
N SER A 105 -4.27 -18.84 7.24
CA SER A 105 -5.21 -18.44 6.20
C SER A 105 -5.55 -16.94 6.26
N LYS A 106 -5.89 -16.41 7.45
CA LYS A 106 -6.16 -14.98 7.65
C LYS A 106 -4.97 -14.10 7.26
N ARG A 107 -3.74 -14.52 7.58
CA ARG A 107 -2.52 -13.82 7.15
C ARG A 107 -2.37 -13.77 5.64
N ALA A 108 -2.61 -14.89 4.96
CA ALA A 108 -2.58 -14.93 3.49
C ALA A 108 -3.65 -14.01 2.88
N SER A 109 -4.87 -14.00 3.44
CA SER A 109 -5.93 -13.07 3.01
C SER A 109 -5.53 -11.62 3.17
N MET A 110 -4.95 -11.22 4.32
CA MET A 110 -4.46 -9.85 4.52
C MET A 110 -3.37 -9.48 3.50
N ALA A 111 -2.39 -10.35 3.27
CA ALA A 111 -1.32 -10.10 2.30
C ALA A 111 -1.89 -9.95 0.87
N ASN A 112 -2.85 -10.78 0.48
CA ASN A 112 -3.51 -10.70 -0.82
C ASN A 112 -4.30 -9.39 -0.98
N SER A 113 -4.99 -8.95 0.08
CA SER A 113 -5.68 -7.66 0.11
C SER A 113 -4.72 -6.49 -0.08
N VAL A 114 -3.54 -6.49 0.57
CA VAL A 114 -2.53 -5.44 0.33
C VAL A 114 -1.94 -5.55 -1.07
N ASN A 115 -1.71 -6.77 -1.57
CA ASN A 115 -1.18 -7.01 -2.91
C ASN A 115 -2.13 -6.51 -4.03
N SER A 116 -3.42 -6.31 -3.76
CA SER A 116 -4.33 -5.73 -4.75
C SER A 116 -3.94 -4.29 -5.11
N VAL A 117 -3.32 -3.55 -4.17
CA VAL A 117 -2.80 -2.20 -4.42
C VAL A 117 -1.72 -2.25 -5.49
N LEU A 118 -0.72 -3.12 -5.32
CA LEU A 118 0.36 -3.32 -6.31
C LEU A 118 -0.19 -3.74 -7.67
N ASN A 119 -1.20 -4.62 -7.70
CA ASN A 119 -1.86 -5.02 -8.95
C ASN A 119 -2.60 -3.84 -9.62
N ALA A 120 -3.25 -2.97 -8.84
CA ALA A 120 -3.91 -1.78 -9.34
C ALA A 120 -2.90 -0.78 -9.94
N MET A 121 -1.76 -0.58 -9.27
CA MET A 121 -0.67 0.26 -9.75
C MET A 121 -0.07 -0.29 -11.04
N ASN A 122 0.22 -1.59 -11.09
CA ASN A 122 0.71 -2.24 -12.32
C ASN A 122 -0.30 -2.13 -13.47
N THR A 123 -1.60 -2.26 -13.18
CA THR A 123 -2.66 -2.08 -14.18
C THR A 123 -2.69 -0.64 -14.70
N CYS A 124 -2.56 0.35 -13.81
CA CYS A 124 -2.45 1.75 -14.20
C CYS A 124 -1.23 1.99 -15.09
N MET A 125 -0.06 1.52 -14.67
CA MET A 125 1.19 1.72 -15.39
C MET A 125 1.16 1.08 -16.78
N ASN A 126 0.66 -0.16 -16.87
CA ASN A 126 0.48 -0.84 -18.16
C ASN A 126 -0.44 -0.04 -19.09
N HIS A 127 -1.55 0.49 -18.57
CA HIS A 127 -2.45 1.32 -19.39
C HIS A 127 -1.77 2.59 -19.87
N LEU A 128 -0.98 3.26 -19.02
CA LEU A 128 -0.26 4.47 -19.40
C LEU A 128 0.86 4.20 -20.42
N GLN A 129 1.63 3.12 -20.25
CA GLN A 129 2.67 2.73 -21.22
C GLN A 129 2.10 2.35 -22.60
N THR A 130 0.86 1.87 -22.63
CA THR A 130 0.15 1.57 -23.89
C THR A 130 -0.61 2.76 -24.47
N SER A 131 -0.61 3.93 -23.79
CA SER A 131 -1.22 5.16 -24.30
C SER A 131 -0.22 5.99 -25.11
N SER A 132 -0.57 7.23 -25.44
CA SER A 132 0.33 8.18 -26.11
C SER A 132 1.22 8.95 -25.12
N ALA A 133 1.41 8.40 -23.91
CA ALA A 133 2.18 9.04 -22.87
C ALA A 133 3.67 9.10 -23.25
N THR A 134 4.30 10.23 -22.95
CA THR A 134 5.75 10.39 -23.12
C THR A 134 6.51 9.70 -22.00
N ASP A 135 7.80 9.44 -22.21
CA ASP A 135 8.67 8.87 -21.16
C ASP A 135 8.66 9.75 -19.89
N SER A 136 8.65 11.08 -20.03
CA SER A 136 8.60 12.00 -18.89
C SER A 136 7.28 11.92 -18.11
N GLN A 137 6.16 11.67 -18.80
CA GLN A 137 4.86 11.45 -18.17
C GLN A 137 4.85 10.11 -17.44
N ILE A 138 5.40 9.07 -18.06
CA ILE A 138 5.55 7.74 -17.44
C ILE A 138 6.36 7.84 -16.15
N THR A 139 7.56 8.43 -16.19
CA THR A 139 8.41 8.62 -15.01
C THR A 139 7.69 9.41 -13.92
N ARG A 140 6.98 10.50 -14.26
CA ARG A 140 6.23 11.27 -13.27
C ARG A 140 5.14 10.44 -12.57
N VAL A 141 4.50 9.52 -13.28
CA VAL A 141 3.49 8.63 -12.71
C VAL A 141 4.13 7.54 -11.84
N GLU A 142 5.29 7.02 -12.25
CA GLU A 142 6.10 6.10 -11.42
C GLU A 142 6.53 6.78 -10.11
N ASP A 143 7.07 8.00 -10.17
CA ASP A 143 7.49 8.78 -9.00
C ASP A 143 6.35 9.03 -8.02
N ILE A 144 5.14 9.31 -8.52
CA ILE A 144 3.94 9.48 -7.67
C ILE A 144 3.56 8.17 -6.98
N MET A 145 3.74 7.04 -7.66
CA MET A 145 3.34 5.72 -7.17
C MET A 145 4.38 5.05 -6.28
N GLU A 146 5.65 5.41 -6.39
CA GLU A 146 6.75 4.75 -5.68
C GLU A 146 6.50 4.65 -4.15
N PRO A 147 6.17 5.73 -3.42
CA PRO A 147 5.92 5.63 -1.98
C PRO A 147 4.80 4.64 -1.62
N LEU A 148 3.76 4.57 -2.45
CA LEU A 148 2.67 3.63 -2.27
C LEU A 148 3.12 2.17 -2.47
N ALA A 149 3.96 1.91 -3.47
CA ALA A 149 4.49 0.57 -3.74
C ALA A 149 5.38 0.10 -2.58
N GLU A 150 6.23 0.99 -2.07
CA GLU A 150 7.13 0.70 -0.96
C GLU A 150 6.34 0.43 0.34
N LEU A 151 5.36 1.27 0.68
CA LEU A 151 4.48 1.07 1.84
C LEU A 151 3.69 -0.23 1.75
N ALA A 152 3.11 -0.54 0.58
CA ALA A 152 2.36 -1.78 0.37
C ALA A 152 3.28 -3.01 0.51
N THR A 153 4.50 -2.94 -0.02
CA THR A 153 5.51 -4.01 0.09
C THR A 153 5.90 -4.23 1.55
N ASN A 154 6.22 -3.17 2.29
CA ASN A 154 6.51 -3.26 3.71
C ASN A 154 5.33 -3.83 4.51
N ALA A 155 4.10 -3.40 4.23
CA ALA A 155 2.92 -3.96 4.89
C ALA A 155 2.79 -5.47 4.63
N ILE A 156 3.06 -5.94 3.41
CA ILE A 156 3.08 -7.37 3.08
C ILE A 156 4.17 -8.11 3.87
N ASP A 157 5.37 -7.55 3.97
CA ASP A 157 6.49 -8.16 4.71
C ASP A 157 6.17 -8.28 6.20
N ILE A 158 5.63 -7.23 6.80
CA ILE A 158 5.18 -7.22 8.20
C ILE A 158 4.09 -8.27 8.42
N ILE A 159 3.10 -8.36 7.52
CA ILE A 159 2.05 -9.38 7.58
C ILE A 159 2.65 -10.79 7.54
N LYS A 160 3.58 -11.05 6.61
CA LYS A 160 4.22 -12.36 6.42
C LYS A 160 5.03 -12.79 7.64
N HIS A 161 5.78 -11.88 8.25
CA HIS A 161 6.68 -12.15 9.37
C HIS A 161 6.03 -12.00 10.76
N MET A 162 4.77 -11.56 10.83
CA MET A 162 4.01 -11.50 12.08
C MET A 162 4.08 -12.84 12.85
N PRO A 163 4.25 -12.90 14.17
CA PRO A 163 4.08 -14.13 14.94
C PRO A 163 2.60 -14.40 15.29
N PHE A 164 2.25 -15.65 15.63
CA PHE A 164 0.87 -16.08 15.93
C PHE A 164 0.66 -16.51 17.39
#